data_AF-A0A1F6ERZ9-F1
#
_entry.id   AF-A0A1F6ERZ9-F1
#
_cell.length_a   1.000
_cell.length_b   1.000
_cell.length_c   1.000
_cell.angle_alpha   90.00
_cell.angle_beta   90.00
_cell.angle_gamma   90.00
#
_symmetry.space_group_name_H-M   'P 1'
#
loop_
_entity.id
_entity.type
_entity.pdbx_description
1 polymer ?
#
loop_
_entity_poly.entity_id
_entity_poly.type
_entity_poly.pdbx_seq_one_letter_code
_entity_poly.pdbx_strand_id
1 'polypeptide(L)'
;MSTPRFISSFVKRLRADTHQDPVRDWLALITLSAVVLAGIIVWNVWAFDTVAQGGTIGTAPTAVSQVFNRTSLDAIQTIFAERSAEEAKYATGAYRYADPSQ
;
A
#
# COMPACT_ATOMS: atom_id res chain seq x y z
N MET A 1 19.52 23.39 22.76
CA MET A 1 18.86 22.06 22.75
C MET A 1 19.58 21.20 23.78
N SER A 2 19.04 21.05 24.99
CA SER A 2 19.67 20.26 26.05
C SER A 2 19.49 18.78 25.76
N THR A 3 20.57 18.10 25.34
CA THR A 3 20.57 16.64 25.27
C THR A 3 20.40 16.08 26.68
N PRO A 4 19.46 15.15 26.90
CA PRO A 4 19.23 14.56 28.21
C PRO A 4 20.54 13.91 28.72
N ARG A 5 20.85 14.09 30.01
CA ARG A 5 22.11 13.62 30.65
C ARG A 5 22.41 12.14 30.40
N PHE A 6 21.37 11.33 30.22
CA PHE A 6 21.47 9.92 29.86
C PHE A 6 22.11 9.73 28.47
N ILE A 7 21.73 10.50 27.45
CA ILE A 7 22.30 10.35 26.10
C ILE A 7 23.77 10.76 26.10
N SER A 8 24.13 11.85 26.79
CA SER A 8 25.51 12.33 26.82
C SER A 8 26.44 11.41 27.63
N SER A 9 25.95 10.75 28.67
CA SER A 9 26.73 9.76 29.42
C SER A 9 26.94 8.47 28.63
N PHE A 10 25.92 7.98 27.92
CA PHE A 10 26.04 6.82 27.04
C PHE A 10 27.01 7.06 25.87
N VAL A 11 26.92 8.21 25.21
CA VAL A 11 27.84 8.56 24.11
C VAL A 11 29.28 8.72 24.60
N LYS A 12 29.49 9.30 25.79
CA LYS A 12 30.84 9.36 26.39
C LYS A 12 31.38 7.97 26.73
N ARG A 13 30.54 7.07 27.24
CA ARG A 13 30.92 5.68 27.56
C ARG A 13 31.22 4.85 26.32
N LEU A 14 30.58 5.14 25.19
CA LEU A 14 30.93 4.57 23.89
C LEU A 14 32.25 5.14 23.32
N ARG A 15 32.66 6.34 23.74
CA ARG A 15 33.88 7.02 23.25
C ARG A 15 35.12 6.82 24.10
N ALA A 16 34.96 6.48 25.38
CA ALA A 16 36.06 6.37 26.33
C ALA A 16 36.18 4.93 26.81
N ASP A 17 37.03 4.13 26.17
CA ASP A 17 38.21 3.60 26.86
C ASP A 17 39.22 2.95 25.90
N THR A 18 40.47 2.98 26.33
CA THR A 18 41.71 2.81 25.57
C THR A 18 42.07 1.34 25.28
N HIS A 19 41.07 0.47 25.21
CA HIS A 19 41.18 -0.93 24.82
C HIS A 19 39.91 -1.31 24.04
N GLN A 20 39.97 -1.17 22.72
CA GLN A 20 38.93 -1.68 21.83
C GLN A 20 39.01 -3.20 21.87
N ASP A 21 38.05 -3.83 22.55
CA ASP A 21 37.77 -5.24 22.35
C ASP A 21 36.84 -5.34 21.14
N PRO A 22 37.38 -5.65 19.94
CA PRO A 22 36.60 -5.59 18.71
C PRO A 22 35.40 -6.53 18.78
N VAL A 23 35.53 -7.69 19.44
CA VAL A 23 34.46 -8.69 19.51
C VAL A 23 33.25 -8.14 20.26
N ARG A 24 33.49 -7.49 21.42
CA ARG A 24 32.41 -6.90 22.23
C ARG A 24 31.71 -5.76 21.49
N ASP A 25 32.48 -4.91 20.82
CA ASP A 25 31.93 -3.76 20.10
C ASP A 25 31.10 -4.20 18.89
N TRP A 26 31.57 -5.20 18.13
CA TRP A 26 30.80 -5.80 17.04
C TRP A 26 29.51 -6.47 17.54
N LEU A 27 29.56 -7.18 18.66
CA LEU A 27 28.36 -7.81 19.24
C LEU A 27 27.35 -6.76 19.70
N ALA A 28 27.81 -5.65 20.31
CA ALA A 28 26.96 -4.53 20.67
C ALA A 28 26.31 -3.88 19.44
N LEU A 29 27.04 -3.72 18.34
CA LEU A 29 26.50 -3.18 17.09
C LEU A 29 25.47 -4.11 16.45
N ILE A 30 25.75 -5.42 16.40
CA ILE A 30 24.84 -6.42 15.83
C ILE A 30 23.55 -6.50 16.66
N THR A 31 23.67 -6.53 17.99
CA THR A 31 22.49 -6.57 18.87
C THR A 31 21.66 -5.30 18.75
N LEU A 32 22.28 -4.13 18.72
CA LEU A 32 21.59 -2.87 18.47
C LEU A 32 20.90 -2.86 17.09
N SER A 33 21.59 -3.33 16.06
CA SER A 33 21.03 -3.43 14.70
C SER A 33 19.83 -4.37 14.66
N ALA A 34 19.89 -5.53 15.33
CA ALA A 34 18.79 -6.48 15.40
C ALA A 34 17.56 -5.88 16.12
N VAL A 35 17.77 -5.13 17.20
CA VAL A 35 16.68 -4.44 17.92
C VAL A 35 16.02 -3.38 17.04
N VAL A 36 16.82 -2.57 16.35
CA VAL A 36 16.30 -1.55 15.42
C VAL A 36 15.54 -2.22 14.27
N LEU A 37 16.08 -3.28 13.69
CA LEU A 37 15.44 -4.03 12.62
C LEU A 37 14.09 -4.62 13.05
N ALA A 38 14.03 -5.23 14.23
CA ALA A 38 12.78 -5.74 14.79
C ALA A 38 11.74 -4.62 14.97
N GLY A 39 12.16 -3.45 15.47
CA GLY A 39 11.31 -2.28 15.57
C GLY A 39 10.76 -1.82 14.22
N ILE A 40 11.60 -1.78 13.19
CA ILE A 40 11.18 -1.42 11.82
C ILE A 40 10.16 -2.43 11.28
N ILE A 41 10.38 -3.73 11.47
CA ILE A 41 9.46 -4.78 11.01
C ILE A 41 8.09 -4.62 11.70
N VAL A 42 8.08 -4.53 13.03
CA VAL A 42 6.83 -4.36 13.81
C VAL A 42 6.10 -3.10 13.37
N TRP A 43 6.81 -1.98 13.22
CA TRP A 43 6.23 -0.73 12.75
C TRP A 43 5.60 -0.88 11.36
N ASN A 44 6.29 -1.52 10.41
CA ASN A 44 5.78 -1.71 9.06
C ASN A 44 4.55 -2.62 9.02
N VAL A 45 4.55 -3.72 9.77
CA VAL A 45 3.41 -4.64 9.86
C VAL A 45 2.20 -3.92 10.44
N TRP A 46 2.38 -3.19 11.55
CA TRP A 46 1.32 -2.41 12.17
C TRP A 46 0.80 -1.30 11.25
N ALA A 47 1.69 -0.59 10.58
CA ALA A 47 1.34 0.47 9.64
C ALA A 47 0.51 -0.08 8.47
N PHE A 48 0.93 -1.21 7.92
CA PHE A 48 0.21 -1.88 6.84
C PHE A 48 -1.18 -2.34 7.29
N ASP A 49 -1.28 -3.00 8.45
CA ASP A 49 -2.55 -3.46 9.00
C ASP A 49 -3.52 -2.30 9.25
N THR A 50 -3.00 -1.19 9.79
CA THR A 50 -3.77 0.05 10.00
C THR A 50 -4.35 0.59 8.70
N VAL A 51 -3.56 0.61 7.62
CA VAL A 51 -4.01 1.10 6.31
C VAL A 51 -4.97 0.12 5.64
N ALA A 52 -4.72 -1.19 5.75
CA ALA A 52 -5.57 -2.23 5.17
C ALA A 52 -6.97 -2.25 5.79
N GLN A 53 -7.09 -1.92 7.08
CA GLN A 53 -8.37 -1.79 7.78
C GLN A 53 -9.11 -0.46 7.49
N GLY A 54 -8.56 0.40 6.62
CA GLY A 54 -9.14 1.69 6.26
C GLY A 54 -8.76 2.83 7.22
N GLY A 55 -7.84 2.58 8.15
CA GLY A 55 -7.18 3.63 8.92
C GLY A 55 -6.17 4.41 8.07
N THR A 56 -5.78 5.59 8.55
CA THR A 56 -4.81 6.44 7.84
C THR A 56 -3.69 6.84 8.78
N ILE A 57 -2.44 6.74 8.31
CA ILE A 57 -1.29 7.21 9.08
C ILE A 57 -1.08 8.70 8.77
N GLY A 58 -1.50 9.57 9.70
CA GLY A 58 -1.42 11.02 9.54
C GLY A 58 -2.80 11.69 9.42
N THR A 59 -2.84 12.90 8.87
CA THR A 59 -4.10 13.63 8.65
C THR A 59 -4.99 12.87 7.69
N ALA A 60 -6.27 12.73 8.04
CA ALA A 60 -7.26 12.07 7.19
C ALA A 60 -7.19 12.65 5.77
N PRO A 61 -7.06 11.82 4.73
CA PRO A 61 -7.11 12.31 3.36
C PRO A 61 -8.46 12.98 3.16
N THR A 62 -8.45 14.24 2.74
CA THR A 62 -9.64 14.96 2.29
C THR A 62 -10.33 14.05 1.29
N ALA A 63 -11.57 13.62 1.60
CA ALA A 63 -12.32 12.70 0.77
C ALA A 63 -12.41 13.27 -0.65
N VAL A 64 -11.55 12.76 -1.54
CA VAL A 64 -11.68 13.04 -2.95
C VAL A 64 -12.91 12.25 -3.37
N SER A 65 -13.96 12.93 -3.82
CA SER A 65 -15.13 12.25 -4.40
C SER A 65 -14.65 11.14 -5.32
N GLN A 66 -15.11 9.92 -5.07
CA GLN A 66 -14.78 8.76 -5.89
C GLN A 66 -14.95 9.12 -7.36
N VAL A 67 -13.83 9.17 -8.11
CA VAL A 67 -13.83 9.48 -9.54
C VAL A 67 -14.68 8.47 -10.33
N PHE A 68 -14.85 7.27 -9.77
CA PHE A 68 -15.60 6.18 -10.39
C PHE A 68 -16.78 5.77 -9.50
N ASN A 69 -17.99 5.98 -10.03
CA ASN A 69 -19.23 5.47 -9.48
C ASN A 69 -19.43 4.02 -9.97
N ARG A 70 -19.69 3.08 -9.05
CA ARG A 70 -19.93 1.67 -9.37
C ARG A 70 -21.13 1.49 -10.31
N THR A 71 -22.16 2.32 -10.18
CA THR A 71 -23.30 2.37 -11.10
C THR A 71 -22.87 2.67 -12.54
N SER A 72 -21.84 3.51 -12.73
CA SER A 72 -21.30 3.80 -14.06
C SER A 72 -20.58 2.60 -14.67
N LEU A 73 -19.90 1.79 -13.85
CA LEU A 73 -19.23 0.57 -14.33
C LEU A 73 -20.25 -0.50 -14.72
N ASP A 74 -21.31 -0.69 -13.92
CA ASP A 74 -22.40 -1.63 -14.22
C ASP A 74 -23.16 -1.20 -15.49
N ALA A 75 -23.36 0.11 -15.69
CA ALA A 75 -23.97 0.64 -16.90
C ALA A 75 -23.12 0.35 -18.15
N ILE A 76 -21.80 0.53 -18.07
CA ILE A 76 -20.89 0.20 -19.18
C ILE A 76 -20.95 -1.29 -19.51
N GLN A 77 -20.92 -2.15 -18.50
CA GLN A 77 -21.02 -3.61 -18.70
C GLN A 77 -22.33 -4.00 -19.38
N THR A 78 -23.44 -3.36 -19.00
CA THR A 78 -24.76 -3.60 -19.58
C THR A 78 -24.78 -3.23 -21.06
N ILE A 79 -24.23 -2.06 -21.44
CA ILE A 79 -24.15 -1.63 -22.83
C ILE A 79 -23.37 -2.63 -23.70
N PHE A 80 -22.24 -3.15 -23.21
CA PHE A 80 -21.48 -4.15 -23.95
C PHE A 80 -22.22 -5.48 -24.11
N ALA A 81 -22.94 -5.91 -23.08
CA ALA A 81 -23.78 -7.10 -23.15
C ALA A 81 -24.90 -6.93 -24.19
N GLU A 82 -25.58 -5.78 -24.22
CA GLU A 82 -26.62 -5.49 -25.21
C GLU A 82 -26.06 -5.45 -26.63
N ARG A 83 -24.91 -4.79 -26.84
CA ARG A 83 -24.26 -4.69 -28.15
C ARG A 83 -23.81 -6.05 -28.68
N SER A 84 -23.22 -6.89 -27.83
CA SER A 84 -22.81 -8.24 -28.23
C SER A 84 -23.99 -9.15 -28.56
N ALA A 85 -25.08 -9.04 -27.81
CA ALA A 85 -26.32 -9.75 -28.09
C ALA A 85 -26.95 -9.30 -29.42
N GLU A 86 -26.89 -8.01 -29.72
CA GLU A 86 -27.39 -7.45 -30.97
C GLU A 86 -26.55 -7.88 -32.18
N GLU A 87 -25.22 -7.86 -32.05
CA GLU A 87 -24.29 -8.34 -33.09
C GLU A 87 -24.45 -9.84 -33.37
N ALA A 88 -24.72 -10.64 -32.33
CA ALA A 88 -25.05 -12.05 -32.50
C ALA A 88 -26.31 -12.28 -33.34
N LYS A 89 -27.33 -11.42 -33.25
CA LYS A 89 -28.54 -11.51 -34.08
C LYS A 89 -28.28 -11.23 -35.56
N TYR A 90 -27.38 -10.28 -35.86
CA TYR A 90 -26.93 -10.03 -37.22
C TYR A 90 -26.11 -11.21 -37.78
N ALA A 91 -25.21 -11.79 -36.98
CA ALA A 91 -24.37 -12.92 -37.41
C ALA A 91 -25.14 -14.23 -37.59
N THR A 92 -26.14 -14.50 -36.74
CA THR A 92 -26.94 -15.74 -36.78
C THR A 92 -28.08 -15.68 -37.81
N GLY A 93 -28.25 -14.57 -38.51
CA GLY A 93 -29.30 -14.40 -39.52
C GLY A 93 -30.71 -14.27 -38.92
N ALA A 94 -30.82 -13.96 -37.62
CA ALA A 94 -32.11 -13.68 -36.97
C ALA A 94 -32.80 -12.45 -37.61
N TYR A 95 -32.01 -11.50 -38.12
CA TYR A 95 -32.50 -10.42 -38.97
C TYR A 95 -32.48 -10.85 -40.43
N ARG A 96 -33.67 -11.14 -40.97
CA ARG A 96 -33.86 -11.39 -42.40
C ARG A 96 -34.38 -10.09 -43.04
N TYR A 97 -33.57 -9.50 -43.91
CA TYR A 97 -34.00 -8.35 -44.71
C TYR A 97 -35.04 -8.83 -45.71
N ALA A 98 -36.30 -8.41 -45.54
CA ALA A 98 -37.33 -8.57 -46.55
C ALA A 98 -37.18 -7.41 -47.54
N ASP A 99 -36.91 -7.73 -48.81
CA ASP A 99 -36.86 -6.73 -49.87
C ASP A 99 -38.28 -6.17 -50.07
N PRO A 100 -38.50 -4.85 -49.90
CA PRO A 100 -39.82 -4.24 -50.05
C PRO A 100 -40.33 -4.19 -51.51
N SER A 101 -39.55 -4.68 -52.48
CA SER A 101 -39.94 -4.71 -53.90
C SER A 101 -40.59 -6.03 -54.37
N GLN A 102 -40.81 -7.00 -53.47
CA GLN A 102 -41.51 -8.26 -53.75
C GLN A 102 -43.03 -8.13 -53.72
#